data_AF-X1IMN7-F1
#
_entry.id   AF-X1IMN7-F1
#
_cell.length_a   1.000
_cell.length_b   1.000
_cell.length_c   1.000
_cell.angle_alpha   90.00
_cell.angle_beta   90.00
_cell.angle_gamma   90.00
#
_symmetry.space_group_name_H-M   'P 1'
#
loop_
_entity.id
_entity.type
_entity.pdbx_description
1 polymer ?
#
loop_
_entity_poly.entity_id
_entity_poly.type
_entity_poly.pdbx_seq_one_letter_code
_entity_poly.pdbx_strand_id
1 'polypeptide(L)'
;TAMYGIVNGTCNHILSEMTSKDEDFAEALTQAQDKGYAEADPTLDISGEDSAHKLAILASIAFGYEIKLDDIFVEGIEAISKDDIRYGGEMGYVLKLLAIGQKDKDNRVSLRVHPSFIARDNPLARVDGPFNAISVFGSAVGQVMYYGRGAGMSFFSK
;
A
#
# COMPACT_ATOMS: atom_id res chain seq x y z
N THR A 1 4.04 0.84 19.16
CA THR A 1 4.87 0.55 17.95
C THR A 1 3.95 0.49 16.77
N ALA A 2 4.38 0.95 15.60
CA ALA A 2 3.53 0.95 14.41
C ALA A 2 4.33 0.64 13.15
N MET A 3 3.64 0.16 12.13
CA MET A 3 4.17 0.02 10.78
C MET A 3 3.14 0.48 9.75
N TYR A 4 3.63 1.13 8.70
CA TYR A 4 2.82 1.60 7.57
C TYR A 4 3.57 1.25 6.30
N GLY A 5 2.91 0.59 5.36
CA GLY A 5 3.55 0.12 4.15
C GLY A 5 2.71 0.31 2.90
N ILE A 6 3.38 0.62 1.82
CA ILE A 6 2.90 0.45 0.44
C ILE A 6 3.57 -0.84 -0.03
N VAL A 7 2.84 -1.94 -0.04
CA VAL A 7 3.40 -3.28 -0.24
C VAL A 7 2.92 -3.99 -1.51
N ASN A 8 2.07 -3.32 -2.29
CA ASN A 8 1.57 -3.79 -3.57
C ASN A 8 1.91 -2.77 -4.67
N GLY A 9 2.79 -3.18 -5.59
CA GLY A 9 3.27 -2.32 -6.68
C GLY A 9 2.21 -2.03 -7.73
N THR A 10 1.33 -2.98 -8.03
CA THR A 10 0.22 -2.83 -8.99
C THR A 10 -0.72 -1.71 -8.56
N CYS A 11 -1.23 -1.78 -7.32
CA CYS A 11 -2.11 -0.77 -6.74
C CYS A 11 -1.43 0.59 -6.64
N ASN A 12 -0.16 0.63 -6.22
CA ASN A 12 0.57 1.89 -6.13
C ASN A 12 0.77 2.52 -7.51
N HIS A 13 1.03 1.71 -8.54
CA HIS A 13 1.12 2.20 -9.92
C HIS A 13 -0.22 2.79 -10.38
N ILE A 14 -1.32 2.06 -10.21
CA ILE A 14 -2.66 2.52 -10.60
C ILE A 14 -3.01 3.86 -9.93
N LEU A 15 -2.89 3.95 -8.61
CA LEU A 15 -3.17 5.20 -7.88
C LEU A 15 -2.24 6.35 -8.28
N SER A 16 -0.98 6.06 -8.63
CA SER A 16 -0.04 7.07 -9.13
C SER A 16 -0.42 7.59 -10.52
N GLU A 17 -0.88 6.71 -11.41
CA GLU A 17 -1.34 7.11 -12.75
C GLU A 17 -2.64 7.92 -12.65
N MET A 18 -3.63 7.46 -11.87
CA MET A 18 -4.85 8.23 -11.58
C MET A 18 -4.54 9.64 -11.06
N THR A 19 -3.59 9.76 -10.12
CA THR A 19 -3.18 11.05 -9.55
C THR A 19 -2.47 11.95 -10.56
N SER A 20 -1.55 11.40 -11.36
CA SER A 20 -0.70 12.20 -12.24
C SER A 20 -1.38 12.59 -13.56
N LYS A 21 -2.36 11.81 -14.00
CA LYS A 21 -3.05 11.98 -15.28
C LYS A 21 -4.50 12.44 -15.16
N ASP A 22 -5.02 12.52 -13.94
CA ASP A 22 -6.43 12.87 -13.68
C ASP A 22 -7.40 11.92 -14.40
N GLU A 23 -7.12 10.61 -14.33
CA GLU A 23 -7.83 9.55 -15.05
C GLU A 23 -8.64 8.64 -14.11
N ASP A 24 -9.66 8.00 -14.67
CA ASP A 24 -10.52 7.08 -13.91
C ASP A 24 -9.82 5.73 -13.67
N PHE A 25 -10.24 5.01 -12.61
CA PHE A 25 -9.63 3.74 -12.19
C PHE A 25 -9.52 2.72 -13.34
N ALA A 26 -10.56 2.59 -14.16
CA ALA A 26 -10.60 1.64 -15.27
C ALA A 26 -9.56 1.95 -16.36
N GLU A 27 -9.31 3.24 -16.62
CA GLU A 27 -8.31 3.68 -17.59
C GLU A 27 -6.89 3.41 -17.06
N ALA A 28 -6.64 3.75 -15.80
CA ALA A 28 -5.37 3.47 -15.12
C ALA A 28 -5.08 1.96 -15.04
N LEU A 29 -6.08 1.14 -14.75
CA LEU A 29 -5.97 -0.32 -14.72
C LEU A 29 -5.61 -0.87 -16.10
N THR A 30 -6.31 -0.43 -17.15
CA THR A 30 -6.04 -0.86 -18.53
C THR A 30 -4.60 -0.52 -18.92
N GLN A 31 -4.14 0.70 -18.62
CA GLN A 31 -2.76 1.12 -18.89
C GLN A 31 -1.73 0.32 -18.07
N ALA A 32 -2.06 -0.05 -16.83
CA ALA A 32 -1.21 -0.92 -16.02
C ALA A 32 -1.09 -2.32 -16.64
N GLN A 33 -2.18 -2.88 -17.20
CA GLN A 33 -2.16 -4.17 -17.89
C GLN A 33 -1.33 -4.11 -19.18
N ASP A 34 -1.52 -3.08 -20.01
CA ASP A 34 -0.78 -2.89 -21.26
C ASP A 34 0.74 -2.78 -21.04
N LYS A 35 1.15 -2.16 -19.93
CA LYS A 35 2.56 -2.02 -19.52
C LYS A 35 3.11 -3.25 -18.78
N GLY A 36 2.28 -4.25 -18.50
CA GLY A 36 2.66 -5.46 -17.74
C GLY A 36 2.88 -5.23 -16.24
N TYR A 37 2.32 -4.15 -15.68
CA TYR A 37 2.31 -3.91 -14.23
C TYR A 37 1.14 -4.61 -13.51
N ALA A 38 0.05 -4.91 -14.23
CA ALA A 38 -1.09 -5.67 -13.74
C ALA A 38 -1.31 -6.91 -14.61
N GLU A 39 -1.72 -8.01 -14.02
CA GLU A 39 -2.12 -9.22 -14.76
C GLU A 39 -3.52 -9.06 -15.38
N ALA A 40 -3.89 -10.00 -16.27
CA ALA A 40 -5.21 -10.02 -16.88
C ALA A 40 -6.33 -10.16 -15.83
N ASP A 41 -6.07 -10.95 -14.79
CA ASP A 41 -6.90 -11.00 -13.57
C ASP A 41 -6.13 -10.35 -12.41
N PRO A 42 -6.36 -9.05 -12.15
CA PRO A 42 -5.66 -8.29 -11.11
C PRO A 42 -6.35 -8.38 -9.73
N THR A 43 -7.34 -9.27 -9.55
CA THR A 43 -8.23 -9.27 -8.38
C THR A 43 -7.47 -9.32 -7.05
N LEU A 44 -6.44 -10.17 -6.95
CA LEU A 44 -5.64 -10.30 -5.72
C LEU A 44 -4.92 -9.00 -5.33
N ASP A 45 -4.53 -8.20 -6.32
CA ASP A 45 -3.89 -6.91 -6.09
C ASP A 45 -4.93 -5.86 -5.67
N ILE A 46 -5.91 -5.60 -6.54
CA ILE A 46 -6.83 -4.44 -6.42
C ILE A 46 -7.81 -4.56 -5.25
N SER A 47 -8.12 -5.77 -4.80
CA SER A 47 -8.90 -6.03 -3.59
C SER A 47 -8.12 -5.77 -2.29
N GLY A 48 -6.79 -5.69 -2.36
CA GLY A 48 -5.91 -5.52 -1.20
C GLY A 48 -5.46 -6.82 -0.54
N GLU A 49 -5.91 -7.99 -1.02
CA GLU A 49 -5.60 -9.30 -0.44
C GLU A 49 -4.10 -9.65 -0.47
N ASP A 50 -3.37 -9.32 -1.55
CA ASP A 50 -1.90 -9.46 -1.57
C ASP A 50 -1.23 -8.61 -0.47
N SER A 51 -1.73 -7.39 -0.25
CA SER A 51 -1.23 -6.54 0.83
C SER A 51 -1.58 -7.10 2.21
N ALA A 52 -2.74 -7.75 2.37
CA ALA A 52 -3.16 -8.39 3.61
C ALA A 52 -2.27 -9.59 3.96
N HIS A 53 -1.95 -10.45 2.97
CA HIS A 53 -0.99 -11.54 3.14
C HIS A 53 0.37 -11.04 3.60
N LYS A 54 0.89 -9.99 2.95
CA LYS A 54 2.17 -9.37 3.33
C LYS A 54 2.11 -8.77 4.73
N LEU A 55 1.00 -8.09 5.07
CA LEU A 55 0.80 -7.51 6.39
C LEU A 55 0.75 -8.58 7.48
N ALA A 56 0.09 -9.72 7.26
CA ALA A 56 0.02 -10.82 8.23
C ALA A 56 1.43 -11.31 8.60
N ILE A 57 2.27 -11.57 7.59
CA ILE A 57 3.66 -12.01 7.78
C ILE A 57 4.46 -10.93 8.53
N LEU A 58 4.42 -9.69 8.04
CA LEU A 58 5.15 -8.58 8.64
C LEU A 58 4.75 -8.33 10.10
N ALA A 59 3.45 -8.34 10.39
CA ALA A 59 2.91 -8.13 11.73
C ALA A 59 3.26 -9.28 12.68
N SER A 60 3.23 -10.54 12.21
CA SER A 60 3.64 -11.68 13.03
C SER A 60 5.09 -11.57 13.50
N ILE A 61 5.99 -11.17 12.60
CA ILE A 61 7.41 -10.96 12.91
C ILE A 61 7.60 -9.73 13.81
N ALA A 62 6.92 -8.63 13.51
CA ALA A 62 7.13 -7.35 14.20
C ALA A 62 6.52 -7.34 15.62
N PHE A 63 5.39 -8.03 15.83
CA PHE A 63 4.64 -7.97 17.07
C PHE A 63 4.66 -9.29 17.87
N GLY A 64 5.03 -10.41 17.26
CA GLY A 64 5.17 -11.71 17.94
C GLY A 64 3.85 -12.45 18.14
N TYR A 65 2.89 -12.29 17.24
CA TYR A 65 1.58 -12.95 17.28
C TYR A 65 1.38 -13.84 16.05
N GLU A 66 0.61 -14.92 16.20
CA GLU A 66 0.04 -15.63 15.05
C GLU A 66 -1.14 -14.81 14.52
N ILE A 67 -1.09 -14.44 13.25
CA ILE A 67 -2.08 -13.58 12.60
C ILE A 67 -2.73 -14.37 11.46
N LYS A 68 -4.06 -14.41 11.44
CA LYS A 68 -4.85 -14.93 10.32
C LYS A 68 -5.33 -13.78 9.45
N LEU A 69 -5.68 -14.07 8.20
CA LEU A 69 -6.20 -13.05 7.29
C LEU A 69 -7.52 -12.47 7.78
N ASP A 70 -8.37 -13.30 8.38
CA ASP A 70 -9.64 -12.88 9.00
C ASP A 70 -9.44 -11.88 10.16
N ASP A 71 -8.23 -11.74 10.70
CA ASP A 71 -7.90 -10.75 11.73
C ASP A 71 -7.57 -9.36 11.13
N ILE A 72 -7.51 -9.25 9.80
CA ILE A 72 -7.12 -8.05 9.07
C ILE A 72 -8.34 -7.46 8.38
N PHE A 73 -8.63 -6.18 8.64
CA PHE A 73 -9.60 -5.45 7.83
C PHE A 73 -9.02 -5.17 6.45
N VAL A 74 -9.73 -5.50 5.37
CA VAL A 74 -9.24 -5.31 3.99
C VAL A 74 -10.28 -4.54 3.17
N GLU A 75 -9.82 -3.48 2.52
CA GLU A 75 -10.55 -2.71 1.52
C GLU A 75 -9.61 -2.41 0.35
N GLY A 76 -10.10 -2.69 -0.86
CA GLY A 76 -9.37 -2.49 -2.11
C GLY A 76 -9.41 -1.06 -2.63
N ILE A 77 -8.91 -0.87 -3.85
CA ILE A 77 -8.89 0.44 -4.54
C ILE A 77 -9.97 0.59 -5.62
N GLU A 78 -10.77 -0.44 -5.86
CA GLU A 78 -11.73 -0.53 -6.97
C GLU A 78 -12.82 0.55 -6.96
N ALA A 79 -13.19 1.01 -5.76
CA ALA A 79 -14.23 2.02 -5.57
C ALA A 79 -13.70 3.47 -5.61
N ILE A 80 -12.39 3.67 -5.77
CA ILE A 80 -11.78 4.99 -5.76
C ILE A 80 -12.10 5.72 -7.06
N SER A 81 -12.68 6.91 -6.93
CA SER A 81 -12.91 7.81 -8.06
C SER A 81 -11.75 8.79 -8.24
N LYS A 82 -11.63 9.35 -9.45
CA LYS A 82 -10.69 10.46 -9.69
C LYS A 82 -11.01 11.70 -8.86
N ASP A 83 -12.30 11.92 -8.55
CA ASP A 83 -12.74 13.04 -7.71
C ASP A 83 -12.21 12.93 -6.29
N ASP A 84 -12.18 11.72 -5.71
CA ASP A 84 -11.58 11.48 -4.38
C ASP A 84 -10.11 11.90 -4.37
N ILE A 85 -9.36 11.51 -5.40
CA ILE A 85 -7.94 11.85 -5.55
C ILE A 85 -7.75 13.36 -5.75
N ARG A 86 -8.59 13.99 -6.58
CA ARG A 86 -8.54 15.42 -6.86
C ARG A 86 -8.79 16.25 -5.60
N TYR A 87 -9.87 15.98 -4.88
CA TYR A 87 -10.19 16.70 -3.64
C TYR A 87 -9.16 16.44 -2.55
N GLY A 88 -8.69 15.19 -2.39
CA GLY A 88 -7.59 14.90 -1.48
C GLY A 88 -6.31 15.66 -1.83
N GLY A 89 -6.02 15.79 -3.13
CA GLY A 89 -4.91 16.57 -3.66
C GLY A 89 -5.00 18.06 -3.34
N GLU A 90 -6.18 18.66 -3.52
CA GLU A 90 -6.46 20.07 -3.15
C GLU A 90 -6.28 20.32 -1.65
N MET A 91 -6.57 19.32 -0.81
CA MET A 91 -6.38 19.37 0.64
C MET A 91 -4.94 19.08 1.09
N GLY A 92 -4.00 18.84 0.16
CA GLY A 92 -2.59 18.60 0.47
C GLY A 92 -2.22 17.15 0.79
N TYR A 93 -3.07 16.20 0.38
CA TYR A 93 -2.86 14.76 0.57
C TYR A 93 -2.58 14.03 -0.75
N VAL A 94 -2.15 12.78 -0.63
CA VAL A 94 -1.98 11.78 -1.70
C VAL A 94 -2.65 10.50 -1.25
N LEU A 95 -3.46 9.89 -2.12
CA LEU A 95 -4.12 8.63 -1.82
C LEU A 95 -3.18 7.45 -2.11
N LYS A 96 -3.05 6.52 -1.16
CA LYS A 96 -2.27 5.28 -1.30
C LYS A 96 -3.02 4.11 -0.66
N LEU A 97 -2.85 2.90 -1.18
CA LEU A 97 -3.27 1.67 -0.48
C LEU A 97 -2.24 1.35 0.60
N LEU A 98 -2.63 1.49 1.88
CA LEU A 98 -1.72 1.27 3.00
C LEU A 98 -2.01 -0.04 3.72
N ALA A 99 -0.96 -0.84 3.94
CA ALA A 99 -0.91 -1.90 4.93
C ALA A 99 -0.44 -1.31 6.28
N ILE A 100 -1.30 -1.38 7.30
CA ILE A 100 -1.10 -0.72 8.58
C ILE A 100 -1.16 -1.75 9.71
N GLY A 101 -0.11 -1.78 10.52
CA GLY A 101 -0.06 -2.55 11.75
C GLY A 101 0.26 -1.66 12.94
N GLN A 102 -0.56 -1.69 13.99
CA GLN A 102 -0.38 -0.87 15.17
C GLN A 102 -0.50 -1.74 16.42
N LYS A 103 0.48 -1.63 17.33
CA LYS A 103 0.42 -2.20 18.67
C LYS A 103 0.28 -1.10 19.71
N ASP A 104 -0.80 -1.17 20.48
CA ASP A 104 -1.12 -0.21 21.53
C ASP A 104 -0.28 -0.45 22.81
N LYS A 105 -0.59 0.32 23.86
CA LYS A 105 0.10 0.23 25.16
C LYS A 105 -0.28 -1.02 25.96
N ASP A 106 -1.43 -1.61 25.66
CA ASP A 106 -1.96 -2.82 26.30
C ASP A 106 -1.56 -4.10 25.52
N ASN A 107 -0.65 -3.97 24.54
CA ASN A 107 -0.22 -5.02 23.62
C ASN A 107 -1.32 -5.60 22.73
N ARG A 108 -2.37 -4.85 22.44
CA ARG A 108 -3.37 -5.23 21.43
C ARG A 108 -2.89 -4.78 20.06
N VAL A 109 -3.14 -5.61 19.06
CA VAL A 109 -2.73 -5.36 17.68
C VAL A 109 -3.95 -5.04 16.83
N SER A 110 -3.86 -3.96 16.05
CA SER A 110 -4.81 -3.62 14.99
C SER A 110 -4.11 -3.73 13.65
N LEU A 111 -4.71 -4.48 12.72
CA LEU A 111 -4.22 -4.71 11.38
C LEU A 111 -5.28 -4.32 10.35
N ARG A 112 -4.86 -3.57 9.33
CA ARG A 112 -5.76 -3.15 8.26
C ARG A 112 -5.03 -2.83 6.97
N VAL A 113 -5.68 -3.07 5.84
CA VAL A 113 -5.29 -2.69 4.50
C VAL A 113 -6.44 -1.89 3.92
N HIS A 114 -6.22 -0.61 3.58
CA HIS A 114 -7.26 0.20 2.95
C HIS A 114 -6.68 1.45 2.28
N PRO A 115 -7.40 2.05 1.31
CA PRO A 115 -7.07 3.37 0.78
C PRO A 115 -6.95 4.39 1.90
N SER A 116 -5.89 5.19 1.87
CA SER A 116 -5.54 6.14 2.92
C SER A 116 -4.94 7.40 2.33
N PHE A 117 -5.42 8.55 2.78
CA PHE A 117 -4.79 9.84 2.48
C PHE A 117 -3.54 10.04 3.35
N ILE A 118 -2.44 10.35 2.70
CA ILE A 118 -1.15 10.66 3.34
C ILE A 118 -0.79 12.11 3.01
N ALA A 119 -0.38 12.88 4.01
CA ALA A 119 0.08 14.25 3.78
C ALA A 119 1.27 14.26 2.79
N ARG A 120 1.28 15.21 1.85
CA ARG A 120 2.28 15.29 0.77
C ARG A 120 3.73 15.44 1.26
N ASP A 121 3.92 15.93 2.47
CA ASP A 121 5.23 16.08 3.11
C ASP A 121 5.75 14.79 3.75
N ASN A 122 4.89 13.78 3.93
CA ASN A 122 5.28 12.47 4.44
C ASN A 122 6.15 11.71 3.41
N PRO A 123 7.27 11.09 3.82
CA PRO A 123 8.11 10.30 2.92
C PRO A 123 7.37 9.19 2.14
N LEU A 124 6.36 8.55 2.76
CA LEU A 124 5.55 7.52 2.08
C LEU A 124 4.71 8.08 0.93
N ALA A 125 4.31 9.35 0.99
CA ALA A 125 3.52 9.97 -0.08
C ALA A 125 4.31 10.09 -1.40
N ARG A 126 5.65 10.03 -1.35
CA ARG A 126 6.55 10.13 -2.50
C ARG A 126 6.90 8.77 -3.14
N VAL A 127 6.30 7.69 -2.64
CA VAL A 127 6.53 6.33 -3.15
C VAL A 127 5.56 6.10 -4.29
N ASP A 128 6.02 6.32 -5.52
CA ASP A 128 5.18 6.28 -6.73
C ASP A 128 5.51 5.09 -7.63
N GLY A 129 4.62 4.81 -8.58
CA GLY A 129 4.80 3.73 -9.55
C GLY A 129 4.83 2.35 -8.88
N PRO A 130 5.61 1.38 -9.41
CA PRO A 130 5.63 0.00 -8.90
C PRO A 130 6.53 -0.18 -7.67
N PHE A 131 6.92 0.91 -6.99
CA PHE A 131 7.78 0.83 -5.82
C PHE A 131 6.97 0.54 -4.56
N ASN A 132 7.63 -0.17 -3.65
CA ASN A 132 7.13 -0.49 -2.32
C ASN A 132 7.93 0.28 -1.26
N ALA A 133 7.30 0.51 -0.12
CA ALA A 133 7.98 1.02 1.05
C ALA A 133 7.33 0.53 2.34
N ILE A 134 8.12 0.43 3.41
CA ILE A 134 7.63 0.13 4.76
C ILE A 134 8.32 1.07 5.74
N SER A 135 7.52 1.85 6.46
CA SER A 135 7.96 2.63 7.62
C SER A 135 7.64 1.89 8.90
N VAL A 136 8.65 1.66 9.75
CA VAL A 136 8.53 1.00 11.05
C VAL A 136 8.91 1.97 12.17
N PHE A 137 8.09 2.04 13.20
CA PHE A 137 8.24 2.92 14.36
C PHE A 137 8.55 2.10 15.61
N GLY A 138 9.83 1.97 15.92
CA GLY A 138 10.34 1.28 17.11
C GLY A 138 10.54 2.23 18.29
N SER A 139 10.47 1.70 19.51
CA SER A 139 10.60 2.49 20.75
C SER A 139 11.99 3.10 20.93
N ALA A 140 13.06 2.41 20.51
CA ALA A 140 14.44 2.86 20.68
C ALA A 140 15.03 3.55 19.43
N VAL A 141 14.65 3.08 18.23
CA VAL A 141 15.23 3.54 16.95
C VAL A 141 14.43 4.69 16.32
N GLY A 142 13.22 4.98 16.81
CA GLY A 142 12.31 5.93 16.17
C GLY A 142 11.77 5.36 14.86
N GLN A 143 11.73 6.19 13.81
CA GLN A 143 11.23 5.81 12.49
C GLN A 143 12.37 5.30 11.59
N VAL A 144 12.18 4.13 11.00
CA VAL A 144 13.04 3.59 9.92
C VAL A 144 12.16 3.30 8.71
N MET A 145 12.63 3.67 7.52
CA MET A 145 11.92 3.43 6.26
C MET A 145 12.77 2.59 5.31
N TYR A 146 12.19 1.53 4.79
CA TYR A 146 12.74 0.70 3.72
C TYR A 146 12.00 1.01 2.43
N TYR A 147 12.72 1.19 1.33
CA TYR A 147 12.17 1.55 0.01
C TYR A 147 12.86 0.77 -1.09
N GLY A 148 12.09 0.29 -2.07
CA GLY A 148 12.62 -0.44 -3.21
C GLY A 148 11.52 -1.00 -4.10
N ARG A 149 11.89 -1.76 -5.13
CA ARG A 149 10.89 -2.48 -5.93
C ARG A 149 10.41 -3.73 -5.18
N GLY A 150 9.10 -3.93 -5.12
CA GLY A 150 8.49 -5.07 -4.43
C GLY A 150 8.37 -6.35 -5.26
N ALA A 151 8.43 -6.21 -6.59
CA ALA A 151 8.36 -7.31 -7.54
C ALA A 151 9.15 -6.98 -8.82
N GLY A 152 9.58 -8.03 -9.54
CA GLY A 152 10.20 -7.93 -10.86
C GLY A 152 11.09 -9.14 -11.19
N MET A 153 10.92 -9.72 -12.39
CA MET A 153 11.72 -10.87 -12.89
C MET A 153 13.23 -10.65 -12.85
N SER A 154 13.71 -9.41 -12.79
CA SER A 154 15.16 -9.11 -12.69
C SER A 154 15.77 -9.44 -11.33
N PHE A 155 14.99 -9.77 -10.29
CA PHE A 155 15.54 -10.16 -8.99
C PHE A 155 16.08 -11.59 -8.94
N PHE A 156 15.62 -12.47 -9.83
CA PHE A 156 16.03 -13.89 -9.88
C PHE A 156 16.93 -14.23 -11.08
N SER A 157 17.34 -13.25 -11.88
CA SER A 157 18.35 -13.45 -12.92
C SER A 157 19.69 -12.89 -12.45
N LYS A 158 20.42 -13.73 -11.70
CA LYS A 158 21.89 -13.81 -11.73
C LYS A 158 22.36 -15.13 -11.14
#